data_AF-A0A1V5H301-F1
#
_entry.id   AF-A0A1V5H301-F1
#
_cell.length_a   1.000
_cell.length_b   1.000
_cell.length_c   1.000
_cell.angle_alpha   90.00
_cell.angle_beta   90.00
_cell.angle_gamma   90.00
#
_symmetry.space_group_name_H-M   'P 1'
#
loop_
_entity.id
_entity.type
_entity.pdbx_description
1 polymer ?
#
loop_
_entity_poly.entity_id
_entity_poly.type
_entity_poly.pdbx_seq_one_letter_code
_entity_poly.pdbx_strand_id
1 'polypeptide(L)' 'MSLRKVIKTKSSFPNDDALKKILYLALKNIEKKWTMPIQNWSGAINQFLILFGDRVPLEH' A
#
# COMPACT_ATOMS: atom_id res chain seq x y z
N MET A 1 -2.89 -10.49 -7.76
CA MET A 1 -1.53 -10.45 -8.36
C MET A 1 -0.61 -10.08 -7.21
N SER A 2 0.41 -10.89 -6.91
CA SER A 2 1.31 -10.61 -5.77
C SER A 2 2.68 -10.23 -6.27
N LEU A 3 3.42 -9.46 -5.47
CA LEU A 3 4.78 -9.03 -5.80
C LEU A 3 5.70 -10.24 -6.05
N ARG A 4 5.58 -11.28 -5.21
CA ARG A 4 6.29 -12.56 -5.38
C ARG A 4 6.03 -13.20 -6.75
N LYS A 5 4.79 -13.14 -7.27
CA LYS A 5 4.45 -13.70 -8.59
C LYS A 5 5.13 -12.94 -9.73
N VAL A 6 5.31 -11.62 -9.58
CA VAL A 6 5.98 -10.77 -10.58
C VAL A 6 7.49 -10.99 -10.58
N ILE A 7 8.09 -11.19 -9.40
CA ILE A 7 9.54 -11.41 -9.27
C ILE A 7 9.91 -12.85 -9.66
N LYS A 8 9.06 -13.85 -9.39
CA LYS A 8 9.35 -15.26 -9.66
C LYS A 8 9.65 -15.56 -11.14
N THR A 9 9.13 -14.77 -12.07
CA THR A 9 9.39 -14.90 -13.51
C THR A 9 10.67 -14.19 -13.99
N LYS A 10 11.36 -13.46 -13.11
CA LYS A 10 12.60 -12.74 -13.40
C LYS A 10 13.71 -13.27 -12.50
N SER A 11 14.58 -14.11 -13.06
CA SER A 11 15.72 -14.72 -12.34
C SER A 11 16.88 -13.75 -12.07
N SER A 12 16.98 -12.65 -12.83
CA SER A 12 18.02 -11.63 -12.69
C SER A 12 17.54 -10.30 -13.28
N PHE A 13 18.10 -9.20 -12.77
CA PHE A 13 17.84 -7.84 -13.24
C PHE A 13 19.14 -7.19 -13.72
N PRO A 14 19.10 -6.41 -14.82
CA PRO A 14 20.30 -5.81 -15.40
C PRO A 14 20.89 -4.68 -14.53
N ASN A 15 20.07 -4.01 -13.71
CA ASN A 15 20.47 -3.03 -12.71
C ASN A 15 19.36 -2.81 -11.67
N ASP A 16 19.67 -2.09 -10.61
CA ASP A 16 18.73 -1.81 -9.50
C ASP A 16 17.51 -1.00 -9.94
N ASP A 17 17.67 -0.11 -10.93
CA ASP A 17 16.57 0.73 -11.40
C ASP A 17 15.53 -0.07 -12.18
N ALA A 18 15.96 -1.08 -12.95
CA ALA A 18 15.07 -2.03 -13.60
C ALA A 18 14.25 -2.82 -12.57
N LEU A 19 14.86 -3.24 -11.47
CA LEU A 19 14.17 -3.89 -10.35
C LEU A 19 13.12 -2.94 -9.75
N LYS A 20 13.51 -1.72 -9.35
CA LYS A 20 12.60 -0.73 -8.76
C LYS A 20 11.42 -0.42 -9.66
N LYS A 21 11.64 -0.25 -10.97
CA LYS A 21 10.58 0.04 -11.95
C LYS A 21 9.56 -1.09 -12.03
N ILE A 22 10.01 -2.35 -12.02
CA ILE A 22 9.11 -3.51 -12.05
C ILE A 22 8.29 -3.60 -10.76
N LEU A 23 8.92 -3.37 -9.60
CA LEU A 23 8.21 -3.34 -8.32
C LEU A 23 7.16 -2.21 -8.29
N TYR A 24 7.52 -1.02 -8.74
CA TYR A 24 6.60 0.12 -8.85
C TYR A 24 5.39 -0.19 -9.72
N LEU A 25 5.61 -0.73 -10.92
CA LEU A 25 4.51 -1.10 -11.83
C LEU A 25 3.62 -2.21 -11.26
N ALA A 26 4.22 -3.18 -10.56
CA ALA A 26 3.47 -4.23 -9.87
C ALA A 26 2.58 -3.65 -8.76
N LEU A 27 3.14 -2.80 -7.90
CA LEU A 27 2.41 -2.13 -6.83
C LEU A 27 1.28 -1.26 -7.39
N LYS A 28 1.55 -0.44 -8.42
CA LYS A 28 0.54 0.39 -9.09
C LYS A 28 -0.63 -0.43 -9.65
N ASN A 29 -0.38 -1.64 -10.13
CA ASN A 29 -1.45 -2.53 -10.60
C ASN A 29 -2.21 -3.24 -9.46
N ILE A 30 -1.56 -3.46 -8.32
CA ILE A 30 -2.19 -4.01 -7.11
C ILE A 30 -3.08 -2.94 -6.46
N GLU A 31 -2.58 -1.72 -6.34
CA GLU A 31 -3.26 -0.56 -5.78
C GLU A 31 -4.62 -0.29 -6.45
N LYS A 32 -4.71 -0.45 -7.79
CA LYS A 32 -5.97 -0.35 -8.54
C LYS A 32 -7.07 -1.29 -8.04
N LYS A 33 -6.72 -2.37 -7.33
CA LYS A 33 -7.66 -3.36 -6.78
C LYS A 33 -8.01 -3.07 -5.32
N TRP A 34 -7.36 -2.11 -4.67
CA TRP A 34 -7.66 -1.67 -3.31
C TRP A 34 -8.81 -0.67 -3.30
N THR A 35 -9.97 -1.12 -3.79
CA THR A 35 -11.19 -0.30 -3.89
C THR A 35 -12.12 -0.48 -2.69
N MET A 36 -11.89 -1.51 -1.86
CA MET A 36 -12.71 -1.76 -0.69
C MET A 36 -12.41 -0.71 0.40
N PRO A 37 -13.42 0.00 0.92
CA PRO A 37 -13.22 0.92 2.03
C PRO A 37 -12.77 0.16 3.28
N ILE A 38 -11.99 0.82 4.14
CA ILE A 38 -11.54 0.24 5.40
C ILE A 38 -12.77 0.02 6.30
N GLN A 39 -12.97 -1.23 6.72
CA GLN A 39 -14.10 -1.58 7.58
C GLN A 39 -13.97 -0.90 8.94
N ASN A 40 -15.08 -0.35 9.44
CA ASN A 40 -15.16 0.30 10.75
C ASN A 40 -14.16 1.46 10.94
N TRP A 41 -13.77 2.16 9.86
CA TRP A 41 -12.78 3.22 9.90
C TRP A 41 -13.13 4.35 10.89
N SER A 42 -14.41 4.72 11.00
CA SER A 42 -14.88 5.72 11.97
C SER A 42 -14.57 5.36 13.42
N GLY A 43 -14.77 4.09 13.82
CA GLY A 43 -14.44 3.64 15.17
C GLY A 43 -12.93 3.63 15.43
N ALA A 44 -12.13 3.26 14.41
CA ALA A 44 -10.68 3.30 14.49
C ALA A 44 -10.14 4.73 14.64
N ILE A 45 -10.70 5.70 13.90
CA ILE A 45 -10.32 7.12 14.04
C ILE A 45 -10.61 7.62 15.45
N ASN A 46 -11.75 7.28 16.06
CA ASN A 46 -12.05 7.67 17.44
C ASN A 46 -10.98 7.14 18.42
N GLN A 47 -10.50 5.91 18.23
CA GLN A 47 -9.41 5.35 19.05
C GLN A 47 -8.09 6.08 18.79
N PHE A 48 -7.78 6.39 17.54
CA PHE A 48 -6.58 7.13 17.18
C PHE A 48 -6.57 8.55 17.76
N LEU A 49 -7.72 9.23 17.77
CA LEU A 49 -7.86 10.54 18.40
C LEU A 49 -7.60 10.49 19.90
N ILE A 50 -8.08 9.45 20.60
CA ILE A 50 -7.79 9.26 22.03
C ILE A 50 -6.30 9.02 22.28
N LEU A 51 -5.65 8.20 21.43
CA LEU A 51 -4.24 7.81 21.61
C LEU A 51 -3.25 8.90 21.19
N PHE A 52 -3.56 9.66 20.15
CA PHE A 52 -2.63 10.56 19.49
C PHE A 52 -3.07 12.04 19.53
N GLY A 53 -4.26 12.32 20.07
CA GLY A 53 -4.78 13.68 20.27
C GLY A 53 -4.75 14.50 18.98
N ASP A 54 -4.14 15.68 19.09
CA ASP A 54 -4.05 16.67 18.00
C ASP A 54 -3.17 16.24 16.81
N ARG A 55 -2.47 15.09 16.89
CA ARG A 55 -1.69 14.56 15.76
C ARG A 55 -2.57 13.92 14.69
N VAL A 56 -3.83 13.64 15.01
CA VAL A 56 -4.80 13.05 14.08
C VAL A 56 -5.84 14.13 13.73
N PRO A 57 -5.97 14.52 12.45
CA PRO A 57 -6.98 15.49 12.06
C PRO A 57 -8.38 14.94 12.30
N LEU A 58 -9.25 15.78 12.85
CA LEU A 58 -10.64 15.45 13.21
C LEU A 58 -11.59 15.35 12.01
N GLU A 59 -11.16 15.75 10.81
CA GLU A 59 -12.06 15.99 9.67
C GLU A 59 -11.53 15.34 8.39
N HIS A 60 -12.49 14.96 7.54
CA HIS A 60 -12.31 14.34 6.23
C HIS A 60 -12.50 15.35 5.09
#